data_AF-A0A1V5L7F4-F1
#
_entry.id   AF-A0A1V5L7F4-F1
#
_cell.length_a   1.000
_cell.length_b   1.000
_cell.length_c   1.000
_cell.angle_alpha   90.00
_cell.angle_beta   90.00
_cell.angle_gamma   90.00
#
_symmetry.space_group_name_H-M   'P 1'
#
loop_
_entity.id
_entity.type
_entity.pdbx_description
1 polymer ?
#
loop_
_entity_poly.entity_id
_entity_poly.type
_entity_poly.pdbx_seq_one_letter_code
_entity_poly.pdbx_strand_id
1 'polypeptide(L)' 'MAVNMYSAWWSLVVCLLVTIVVSLFTRPKPEAELKNLVMGLTPLPKEEASPWHRKPLFWAAVVMAVFIVINIIFW' A
#
# COMPACT_ATOMS: atom_id res chain seq x y z
N MET A 1 -8.42 -13.09 23.26
CA MET A 1 -7.57 -12.55 22.17
C MET A 1 -8.22 -12.64 20.79
N ALA A 2 -8.82 -13.76 20.38
CA ALA A 2 -9.44 -13.89 19.05
C ALA A 2 -10.54 -12.84 18.75
N VAL A 3 -11.40 -12.53 19.73
CA VAL A 3 -12.45 -11.50 19.57
C VAL A 3 -11.87 -10.15 19.16
N ASN A 4 -10.77 -9.71 19.77
CA ASN A 4 -10.14 -8.42 19.42
C ASN A 4 -9.62 -8.42 17.97
N MET A 5 -9.07 -9.55 17.50
CA MET A 5 -8.58 -9.67 16.13
C MET A 5 -9.72 -9.66 15.11
N TYR A 6 -10.80 -10.39 15.37
CA TYR A 6 -11.98 -10.38 14.51
C TYR A 6 -12.69 -9.03 14.51
N SER A 7 -12.78 -8.35 15.66
CA SER A 7 -13.35 -7.01 15.74
C SER A 7 -12.52 -5.98 14.97
N ALA A 8 -11.19 -6.06 15.00
CA ALA A 8 -10.32 -5.19 14.21
C ALA A 8 -10.50 -5.40 12.70
N TRP A 9 -10.61 -6.67 12.28
CA TRP A 9 -10.85 -7.03 10.89
C TRP A 9 -12.19 -6.49 10.39
N TRP A 10 -13.28 -6.72 11.14
CA TRP A 10 -14.60 -6.19 10.79
C TRP A 10 -14.64 -4.66 10.79
N SER A 11 -13.97 -4.01 11.74
CA SER A 11 -13.85 -2.55 11.77
C SER A 11 -13.17 -2.00 10.52
N LEU A 12 -12.10 -2.65 10.06
CA LEU A 12 -11.40 -2.28 8.82
C LEU A 12 -12.31 -2.46 7.60
N VAL A 13 -12.99 -3.60 7.49
CA VAL A 13 -13.88 -3.90 6.38
C VAL A 13 -15.03 -2.90 6.28
N VAL A 14 -15.70 -2.62 7.40
CA VAL A 14 -16.82 -1.66 7.45
C VAL A 14 -16.33 -0.24 7.13
N CYS A 15 -15.19 0.17 7.69
CA CYS A 15 -14.60 1.48 7.41
C CYS A 15 -14.32 1.66 5.91
N LEU A 16 -13.62 0.70 5.28
CA LEU A 16 -13.33 0.76 3.84
C LEU A 16 -14.60 0.77 2.99
N LEU A 17 -15.58 -0.06 3.32
CA LEU A 17 -16.85 -0.12 2.60
C LEU A 17 -17.55 1.24 2.65
N VAL A 18 -17.70 1.81 3.84
CA VAL A 18 -18.34 3.12 4.02
C VAL A 18 -17.58 4.21 3.27
N THR A 19 -16.25 4.23 3.35
CA THR A 19 -15.42 5.20 2.62
C THR A 19 -15.63 5.09 1.12
N ILE A 20 -15.65 3.88 0.55
CA ILE A 20 -15.88 3.68 -0.89
C ILE A 20 -17.27 4.15 -1.29
N VAL A 21 -18.30 3.73 -0.55
CA VAL A 21 -19.70 4.10 -0.85
C VAL A 21 -19.86 5.61 -0.81
N VAL A 22 -19.42 6.27 0.27
CA VAL A 22 -19.50 7.73 0.38
C VAL A 22 -18.69 8.39 -0.73
N SER A 23 -17.49 7.89 -1.03
CA SER A 23 -16.65 8.44 -2.10
C SER A 23 -17.36 8.45 -3.45
N LEU A 24 -18.13 7.41 -3.79
CA LEU A 24 -18.87 7.32 -5.05
C LEU A 24 -20.01 8.36 -5.14
N PHE A 25 -20.61 8.73 -4.00
CA PHE A 25 -21.65 9.74 -3.94
C PHE A 25 -21.12 11.17 -3.74
N THR A 26 -19.84 11.34 -3.41
CA THR A 26 -19.21 12.66 -3.24
C THR A 26 -18.65 13.21 -4.55
N ARG A 27 -18.58 14.54 -4.66
CA ARG A 27 -17.98 15.22 -5.82
C ARG A 27 -16.45 15.22 -5.72
N PRO A 28 -15.73 14.77 -6.76
CA PRO A 28 -14.27 14.85 -6.78
C PRO A 28 -13.78 16.30 -6.83
N LYS A 29 -12.66 16.58 -6.17
CA LYS A 29 -11.98 17.89 -6.22
C LYS A 29 -11.31 18.09 -7.59
N PRO A 30 -11.23 19.34 -8.09
CA PRO A 30 -10.60 19.62 -9.37
C PRO A 30 -9.10 19.28 -9.35
N GLU A 31 -8.60 18.70 -10.43
CA GLU A 31 -7.21 18.22 -10.54
C GLU A 31 -6.16 19.32 -10.33
N ALA A 32 -6.49 20.57 -10.67
CA ALA A 32 -5.62 21.72 -10.49
C ALA A 32 -5.30 22.00 -9.00
N GLU A 33 -6.24 21.73 -8.09
CA GLU A 33 -6.02 21.87 -6.64
C GLU A 33 -5.21 20.71 -6.06
N LEU A 34 -5.15 19.58 -6.77
CA LEU A 34 -4.48 18.34 -6.33
C LEU A 34 -3.03 18.22 -6.83
N LYS A 35 -2.58 19.14 -7.69
CA LYS A 35 -1.21 19.23 -8.18
C LYS A 35 -0.26 19.52 -7.01
N ASN A 36 0.83 18.75 -6.89
CA ASN A 36 1.78 18.75 -5.76
C ASN A 36 1.24 18.18 -4.42
N LEU A 37 -0.03 17.77 -4.35
CA LEU A 37 -0.59 17.06 -3.19
C LEU A 37 -0.71 15.56 -3.45
N VAL A 38 -0.98 15.18 -4.70
CA VAL A 38 -1.15 13.79 -5.12
C VAL A 38 0.01 13.41 -6.03
N MET A 39 0.72 12.32 -5.71
CA MET A 39 1.83 11.81 -6.53
C MET A 39 1.43 11.60 -7.99
N GLY A 40 0.19 11.15 -8.26
CA GLY A 40 -0.31 10.93 -9.63
C GLY A 40 -0.47 12.20 -10.48
N LEU A 41 -0.59 13.38 -9.87
CA LEU A 41 -0.73 14.67 -10.56
C LEU A 41 0.53 15.54 -10.44
N THR A 42 1.59 14.98 -9.86
CA THR A 42 2.85 15.66 -9.60
C THR A 42 3.95 15.02 -10.45
N PRO A 43 4.81 15.80 -11.12
CA PRO A 43 5.92 15.23 -11.87
C PRO A 43 6.85 14.49 -10.91
N LEU A 44 6.89 13.15 -11.03
CA LEU A 44 7.77 12.31 -10.22
C LEU A 44 9.21 12.47 -10.72
N PRO A 45 10.19 12.68 -9.82
CA PRO A 45 11.58 12.66 -10.21
C PRO A 45 11.94 11.27 -10.74
N LYS A 46 12.57 11.22 -11.92
CA LYS A 46 13.04 9.96 -12.50
C LYS A 46 14.24 9.49 -11.68
N GLU A 47 14.12 8.32 -11.07
CA GLU A 47 15.29 7.66 -10.48
C GLU A 47 16.25 7.28 -11.60
N GLU A 48 17.45 7.84 -11.58
CA GLU A 48 18.53 7.44 -12.49
C GLU A 48 18.93 5.98 -12.23
N ALA A 49 19.55 5.34 -13.24
CA ALA A 49 19.93 3.94 -13.22
C ALA A 49 20.87 3.61 -12.04
N SER A 50 20.28 3.26 -10.90
CA SER A 50 20.99 2.93 -9.68
C SER A 50 21.53 1.50 -9.77
N PRO A 51 22.75 1.22 -9.24
CA PRO A 51 23.31 -0.12 -9.18
C PRO A 51 22.32 -1.13 -8.58
N TRP A 52 22.34 -2.37 -9.08
CA TRP A 52 21.52 -3.50 -8.62
C TRP A 52 21.32 -3.61 -7.09
N HIS A 53 22.34 -3.38 -6.27
CA HIS A 53 22.25 -3.44 -4.80
C HIS A 53 21.52 -2.26 -4.14
N ARG A 54 21.41 -1.12 -4.84
CA ARG A 54 20.63 0.05 -4.40
C ARG A 54 19.18 -0.01 -4.85
N LYS A 55 18.81 -0.98 -5.70
CA LYS A 55 17.42 -1.16 -6.13
C LYS A 55 16.61 -1.77 -4.98
N PRO A 56 15.53 -1.11 -4.50
CA PRO A 56 14.68 -1.64 -3.44
C PRO A 56 14.12 -3.03 -3.75
N LEU A 57 13.87 -3.31 -5.03
CA LEU A 57 13.32 -4.57 -5.52
C LEU A 57 14.21 -5.78 -5.20
N PHE A 58 15.54 -5.63 -5.25
CA PHE A 58 16.47 -6.73 -4.93
C PHE A 58 16.31 -7.16 -3.48
N TRP A 59 16.33 -6.20 -2.55
CA TRP A 59 16.15 -6.49 -1.13
C TRP A 59 14.75 -6.99 -0.79
N ALA A 60 13.70 -6.48 -1.45
CA ALA A 60 12.34 -6.99 -1.31
C ALA A 60 12.26 -8.48 -1.68
N ALA A 61 12.90 -8.90 -2.77
CA ALA A 61 12.96 -10.31 -3.19
C ALA A 61 13.74 -11.18 -2.19
N VAL A 62 14.87 -10.70 -1.66
CA VAL A 62 15.65 -11.41 -0.64
C VAL A 62 14.82 -11.64 0.63
N VAL A 63 14.14 -10.59 1.14
CA VAL A 63 13.30 -10.71 2.34
C VAL A 63 12.14 -11.68 2.10
N MET A 64 11.50 -11.62 0.92
CA MET A 64 10.43 -12.55 0.55
C MET A 64 10.92 -14.00 0.51
N ALA A 65 12.10 -14.26 -0.08
CA ALA A 65 12.67 -15.60 -0.13
C ALA A 65 12.95 -16.15 1.28
N VAL A 66 13.55 -15.33 2.16
CA VAL A 66 13.79 -15.71 3.57
C VAL A 66 12.48 -16.02 4.29
N PHE A 67 11.45 -15.18 4.10
CA PHE A 67 10.13 -15.39 4.70
C PHE A 67 9.50 -16.73 4.26
N ILE A 68 9.57 -17.06 2.97
CA ILE A 68 9.05 -18.33 2.43
C ILE A 68 9.81 -19.53 3.01
N VAL A 69 11.15 -19.47 3.05
CA VAL A 69 11.98 -20.56 3.59
C VAL A 69 11.64 -20.84 5.04
N ILE A 70 11.54 -19.79 5.86
CA ILE A 70 11.12 -19.91 7.26
C ILE A 70 9.72 -20.51 7.35
N ASN A 71 8.78 -20.02 6.54
CA ASN A 71 7.41 -20.52 6.54
C ASN A 71 7.35 -22.02 6.20
N ILE A 72 8.13 -22.50 5.23
CA ILE A 72 8.21 -23.93 4.88
C ILE A 72 8.82 -24.77 6.00
N ILE A 73 9.80 -24.25 6.75
CA ILE A 73 10.45 -24.99 7.84
C ILE A 73 9.54 -25.13 9.07
N PHE A 74 8.76 -24.10 9.38
CA PHE A 74 7.95 -24.03 10.60
C PHE A 74 6.46 -24.39 10.42
N TRP A 75 6.01 -24.58 9.18
CA TRP A 75 4.67 -25.07 8.85
C TRP A 75 4.63 -26.60 8.90
#